data_AF-A0AAW4RYY3-F1
#
_entry.id   AF-A0AAW4RYY3-F1
#
_cell.length_a   1.000
_cell.length_b   1.000
_cell.length_c   1.000
_cell.angle_alpha   90.00
_cell.angle_beta   90.00
_cell.angle_gamma   90.00
#
_symmetry.space_group_name_H-M   'P 1'
#
loop_
_entity.id
_entity.type
_entity.pdbx_description
1 polymer ?
#
loop_
_entity_poly.entity_id
_entity_poly.type
_entity_poly.pdbx_seq_one_letter_code
_entity_poly.pdbx_strand_id
1 'polypeptide(L)' 'MAVQIVMDHSGDSRHFFDNSNAEALVEAERLFLQFTSKGYTAAVRKEPGEVTRITAFDPTAEETLFFPRLVGG' A
#
# COMPACT_ATOMS: atom_id res chain seq x y z
N MET A 1 0.52 11.13 9.42
CA MET A 1 0.03 9.76 9.66
C MET A 1 -0.44 9.20 8.34
N ALA A 2 0.07 8.05 7.93
CA ALA A 2 -0.26 7.40 6.66
C ALA A 2 -0.75 5.96 6.89
N VAL A 3 -1.35 5.36 5.87
CA VAL A 3 -1.90 4.01 5.96
C VAL A 3 -1.62 3.18 4.70
N GLN A 4 -1.24 1.93 4.92
CA GLN A 4 -1.18 0.88 3.92
C GLN A 4 -2.38 -0.06 4.10
N ILE A 5 -3.25 -0.11 3.10
CA ILE A 5 -4.50 -0.88 3.10
C ILE A 5 -4.32 -2.07 2.18
N VAL A 6 -4.34 -3.27 2.74
CA VAL A 6 -4.22 -4.53 2.01
C VAL A 6 -5.61 -5.10 1.81
N MET A 7 -6.09 -5.11 0.58
CA MET A 7 -7.35 -5.75 0.23
C MET A 7 -7.15 -7.26 0.22
N ASP A 8 -8.04 -8.01 0.85
CA ASP A 8 -8.09 -9.46 0.77
C ASP A 8 -9.53 -9.95 0.49
N HIS A 9 -9.73 -11.25 0.37
CA HIS A 9 -11.04 -11.82 0.04
C HIS A 9 -12.09 -11.68 1.15
N SER A 10 -11.67 -11.33 2.37
CA SER A 10 -12.51 -11.19 3.56
C SER A 10 -12.79 -9.71 3.90
N GLY A 11 -12.10 -8.77 3.25
CA GLY A 11 -12.20 -7.34 3.51
C GLY A 11 -10.88 -6.61 3.25
N ASP A 12 -10.44 -5.81 4.22
CA ASP A 12 -9.15 -5.12 4.18
C ASP A 12 -8.43 -5.17 5.53
N SER A 13 -7.10 -5.24 5.48
CA SER A 13 -6.20 -5.05 6.61
C SER A 13 -5.52 -3.68 6.50
N ARG A 14 -5.50 -2.91 7.60
CA ARG A 14 -4.92 -1.56 7.63
C ARG A 14 -3.67 -1.51 8.51
N HIS A 15 -2.59 -1.04 7.93
CA HIS A 15 -1.30 -0.83 8.59
C HIS A 15 -1.01 0.67 8.64
N PHE A 16 -1.22 1.27 9.81
CA PHE A 16 -0.92 2.68 10.04
C PHE A 16 0.56 2.87 10.39
N PHE A 17 1.15 3.94 9.89
CA PHE A 17 2.53 4.30 10.18
C PHE A 17 2.71 5.82 10.22
N ASP A 18 3.71 6.27 10.97
CA ASP A 18 4.09 7.67 11.01
C ASP A 18 5.07 7.97 9.86
N ASN A 19 4.61 8.75 8.88
CA ASN A 19 5.40 9.17 7.73
C ASN A 19 6.49 10.20 8.06
N SER A 20 6.54 10.68 9.31
CA SER A 20 7.63 11.52 9.82
C SER A 20 8.70 10.72 10.58
N ASN A 21 8.47 9.42 10.83
CA ASN A 21 9.37 8.56 11.59
C ASN A 21 10.15 7.61 10.67
N ALA A 22 11.48 7.70 10.69
CA ALA A 22 12.34 6.90 9.83
C ALA A 22 12.22 5.38 10.05
N GLU A 23 12.05 4.92 11.29
CA GLU A 23 11.88 3.50 11.58
C GLU A 23 10.52 2.99 11.07
N ALA A 24 9.47 3.79 11.24
CA ALA A 24 8.14 3.48 10.72
C ALA A 24 8.12 3.44 9.17
N LEU A 25 8.88 4.31 8.51
CA LEU A 25 9.05 4.29 7.05
C LEU A 25 9.76 3.01 6.57
N VAL A 26 10.80 2.55 7.28
CA VAL A 26 11.48 1.29 6.94
C VAL A 26 10.54 0.09 7.04
N GLU A 27 9.72 0.03 8.10
CA GLU A 27 8.75 -1.06 8.25
C GLU A 27 7.63 -0.98 7.20
N ALA A 28 7.15 0.22 6.86
CA ALA A 28 6.18 0.43 5.79
C ALA A 28 6.75 0.04 4.41
N GLU A 29 8.01 0.35 4.13
CA GLU A 29 8.69 -0.07 2.90
C GLU A 29 8.84 -1.60 2.83
N ARG A 30 9.20 -2.25 3.93
CA ARG A 30 9.28 -3.72 4.01
C ARG A 30 7.93 -4.36 3.69
N LEU A 31 6.84 -3.82 4.23
CA LEU A 31 5.49 -4.32 3.96
C LEU A 31 5.12 -4.13 2.48
N PHE A 32 5.42 -2.96 1.92
CA PHE A 32 5.24 -2.68 0.49
C PHE A 32 5.95 -3.72 -0.38
N LEU A 33 7.24 -3.97 -0.13
CA LEU A 33 8.03 -4.96 -0.87
C LEU A 33 7.49 -6.38 -0.67
N GLN A 34 7.02 -6.71 0.53
CA GLN A 34 6.44 -8.02 0.81
C GLN A 34 5.18 -8.27 -0.04
N PHE A 35 4.24 -7.33 -0.10
CA PHE A 35 2.99 -7.52 -0.84
C PHE A 35 3.18 -7.45 -2.35
N THR A 36 4.00 -6.52 -2.84
CA THR A 36 4.34 -6.45 -4.27
C THR A 36 5.05 -7.73 -4.74
N SER A 37 5.93 -8.31 -3.92
CA SER A 37 6.58 -9.60 -4.22
C SER A 37 5.59 -10.77 -4.22
N LYS A 38 4.51 -10.71 -3.44
CA LYS A 38 3.40 -11.68 -3.48
C LYS A 38 2.47 -11.48 -4.70
N GLY A 39 2.76 -10.53 -5.58
CA GLY A 39 2.00 -10.25 -6.79
C GLY A 39 0.83 -9.28 -6.59
N TYR A 40 0.77 -8.58 -5.45
CA TYR A 40 -0.21 -7.52 -5.26
C TYR A 40 0.15 -6.31 -6.12
N THR A 41 -0.87 -5.61 -6.61
CA THR A 41 -0.73 -4.31 -7.25
C THR A 41 -0.85 -3.22 -6.20
N ALA A 42 0.18 -2.39 -6.04
CA ALA A 42 0.14 -1.23 -5.18
C ALA A 42 -0.33 0.01 -5.94
N ALA A 43 -1.17 0.83 -5.30
CA ALA A 43 -1.62 2.11 -5.85
C ALA A 43 -1.80 3.14 -4.73
N VAL A 44 -1.44 4.39 -5.00
CA VAL A 44 -1.62 5.50 -4.05
C VAL A 44 -2.86 6.29 -4.43
N ARG A 45 -3.58 6.80 -3.43
CA ARG A 45 -4.63 7.79 -3.64
C ARG A 45 -4.01 9.17 -3.46
N LYS A 46 -3.92 9.95 -4.55
CA LYS A 46 -3.36 11.31 -4.51
C LYS A 46 -4.43 12.38 -4.32
N GLU A 47 -5.56 12.20 -4.98
CA GLU A 47 -6.71 13.11 -4.91
C GLU A 47 -8.02 12.31 -4.83
N PRO A 48 -9.15 12.93 -4.42
CA PRO A 48 -10.45 12.29 -4.47
C PRO A 48 -10.77 11.78 -5.88
N GLY A 49 -10.72 10.45 -6.06
CA GLY A 49 -10.98 9.79 -7.34
C GLY A 49 -9.74 9.52 -8.19
N GLU A 50 -8.56 10.01 -7.80
CA GLU A 50 -7.30 9.71 -8.49
C GLU A 50 -6.51 8.62 -7.76
N VAL A 51 -6.47 7.44 -8.37
CA VAL A 51 -5.68 6.30 -7.91
C VAL A 51 -4.61 6.01 -8.94
N THR A 52 -3.34 6.16 -8.53
CA THR A 52 -2.18 5.92 -9.41
C THR A 52 -1.44 4.66 -8.97
N ARG A 53 -1.28 3.71 -9.90
CA ARG A 53 -0.45 2.51 -9.66
C ARG A 53 1.01 2.92 -9.46
N ILE A 54 1.64 2.40 -8.42
CA ILE A 54 3.06 2.62 -8.13
C ILE A 54 3.82 1.29 -8.14
N THR A 55 5.08 1.34 -8.53
CA THR A 55 5.99 0.19 -8.55
C THR A 55 7.14 0.33 -7.54
N ALA A 56 7.23 1.47 -6.87
CA ALA A 56 8.19 1.77 -5.82
C ALA A 56 7.46 2.44 -4.65
N PHE A 57 7.96 2.24 -3.43
CA PHE A 57 7.36 2.81 -2.23
C PHE A 57 7.40 4.35 -2.27
N ASP A 58 6.26 4.98 -1.97
CA ASP A 58 6.12 6.44 -1.86
C ASP A 58 5.86 6.80 -0.39
N PRO A 59 6.87 7.32 0.34
CA PRO A 59 6.71 7.68 1.75
C PRO A 59 5.84 8.92 1.96
N THR A 60 5.52 9.67 0.89
CA THR A 60 4.69 10.87 0.96
C THR A 60 3.21 10.58 0.78
N ALA A 61 2.86 9.38 0.32
CA ALA A 61 1.48 8.97 0.13
C ALA A 61 0.77 8.78 1.48
N GLU A 62 -0.34 9.47 1.67
CA GLU A 62 -1.18 9.30 2.85
C GLU A 62 -1.89 7.94 2.86
N GLU A 63 -2.29 7.45 1.69
CA GLU A 63 -2.94 6.16 1.52
C GLU A 63 -2.31 5.35 0.39
N THR A 64 -1.87 4.13 0.70
CA THR A 64 -1.43 3.12 -0.28
C THR A 64 -2.32 1.90 -0.20
N LEU A 65 -2.94 1.53 -1.31
CA LEU A 65 -3.81 0.37 -1.48
C LEU A 65 -3.04 -0.77 -2.15
N PHE A 66 -3.21 -1.99 -1.64
CA PHE A 66 -2.70 -3.22 -2.26
C PHE A 66 -3.85 -4.10 -2.69
N PHE A 67 -3.94 -4.40 -3.97
CA PHE A 67 -4.97 -5.27 -4.55
C PHE A 67 -4.35 -6.62 -4.92
N PRO A 68 -4.94 -7.76 -4.51
CA PRO A 68 -4.44 -9.06 -4.93
C PRO A 68 -4.64 -9.21 -6.44
N ARG A 69 -3.77 -9.98 -7.08
CA ARG A 69 -3.93 -10.30 -8.50
C ARG A 69 -5.24 -11.06 -8.69
N LEU A 70 -6.21 -10.43 -9.36
CA LEU A 70 -7.42 -11.11 -9.79
C LEU A 70 -7.04 -12.13 -10.87
N VAL A 71 -6.99 -13.41 -10.50
CA VAL A 71 -7.01 -14.50 -11.47
C VAL A 71 -8.47 -14.68 -11.91
N GLY A 72 -8.83 -14.04 -13.01
CA GLY A 72 -10.11 -14.31 -13.68
C GLY A 72 -10.12 -15.76 -14.17
N GLY A 73 -11.20 -16.49 -13.84
CA GLY A 73 -11.50 -17.79 -14.42
C GLY A 73 -12.03 -17.68 -15.84
#